data_AF-A0A3D9CPC3-F1
#
_entry.id   AF-A0A3D9CPC3-F1
#
_cell.length_a   1.000
_cell.length_b   1.000
_cell.length_c   1.000
_cell.angle_alpha   90.00
_cell.angle_beta   90.00
_cell.angle_gamma   90.00
#
_symmetry.space_group_name_H-M   'P 1'
#
loop_
_entity.id
_entity.type
_entity.pdbx_description
1 polymer ?
#
loop_
_entity_poly.entity_id
_entity_poly.type
_entity_poly.pdbx_seq_one_letter_code
_entity_poly.pdbx_strand_id
1 'polypeptide(L)'
;MTPQELEILLTERVRIFDLRQKAFESLHKILSEDSDELTGGFAPHEITFLFDGYQYLIKQRYSESIIRAKIGLYVENEMYPDNLEPIGYYDLEMDLDGEIVDDSFVIEKEKYLKDIEIISCFQEMNKKMPSEYLKGNHNECEFVSYISLIGTLFISKEFEGAGIFVDRANTYLKDNPLPDKDYLKECRYFLKIMSHYLTKNNLLSESLKQRLEEKHEK
;
A
#
# COMPACT_ATOMS: atom_id res chain seq x y z
N MET A 1 9.81 -13.58 36.66
CA MET A 1 8.75 -14.41 36.06
C MET A 1 9.41 -15.27 34.99
N THR A 2 9.20 -16.58 35.03
CA THR A 2 9.69 -17.50 34.00
C THR A 2 8.76 -17.47 32.78
N PRO A 3 9.20 -17.92 31.60
CA PRO A 3 8.33 -18.01 30.41
C PRO A 3 7.07 -18.85 30.64
N GLN A 4 7.15 -19.92 31.44
CA GLN A 4 6.02 -20.79 31.78
C GLN A 4 4.99 -20.10 32.68
N GLU A 5 5.46 -19.31 33.66
CA GLU A 5 4.59 -18.50 34.51
C GLU A 5 3.85 -17.42 33.71
N LEU A 6 4.54 -16.82 32.72
CA LEU A 6 3.95 -15.84 31.80
C LEU A 6 2.88 -16.46 30.90
N GLU A 7 3.11 -17.66 30.38
CA GLU A 7 2.16 -18.38 29.52
C GLU A 7 0.88 -18.76 30.28
N ILE A 8 1.03 -19.22 31.53
CA ILE A 8 -0.11 -19.51 32.41
C ILE A 8 -0.90 -18.23 32.69
N LEU A 9 -0.21 -17.15 33.09
CA LEU A 9 -0.84 -15.87 33.37
C LEU A 9 -1.58 -15.32 32.15
N LEU A 10 -0.95 -15.36 30.97
CA LEU A 10 -1.55 -14.94 29.71
C LEU A 10 -2.82 -15.73 29.43
N THR A 11 -2.74 -17.06 29.52
CA THR A 11 -3.86 -17.97 29.23
C THR A 11 -5.04 -17.73 30.18
N GLU A 12 -4.77 -17.56 31.47
CA GLU A 12 -5.80 -17.27 32.46
C GLU A 12 -6.48 -15.93 32.20
N ARG A 13 -5.70 -14.86 32.00
CA ARG A 13 -6.21 -13.50 31.84
C ARG A 13 -7.01 -13.35 30.55
N VAL A 14 -6.50 -13.87 29.44
CA VAL A 14 -7.19 -13.91 28.15
C VAL A 14 -8.56 -14.57 28.27
N ARG A 15 -8.64 -15.69 29.01
CA ARG A 15 -9.90 -16.42 29.21
C ARG A 15 -10.84 -15.67 30.14
N ILE A 16 -10.34 -15.06 31.22
CA ILE A 16 -11.17 -14.33 32.19
C ILE A 16 -11.83 -13.12 31.53
N PHE A 17 -11.11 -12.43 30.66
CA PHE A 17 -11.55 -11.17 30.07
C PHE A 17 -12.14 -11.31 28.67
N ASP A 18 -12.27 -12.54 28.16
CA ASP A 18 -12.77 -12.84 26.81
C ASP A 18 -12.11 -11.96 25.73
N LEU A 19 -10.79 -11.78 25.84
CA LEU A 19 -10.08 -10.72 25.11
C LEU A 19 -10.21 -10.86 23.59
N ARG A 20 -10.23 -12.09 23.06
CA ARG A 20 -10.49 -12.32 21.63
C ARG A 20 -11.86 -11.81 21.20
N GLN A 21 -12.90 -12.07 21.99
CA GLN A 21 -14.25 -11.59 21.66
C GLN A 21 -14.27 -10.06 21.69
N LYS A 22 -13.72 -9.44 22.73
CA LYS A 22 -13.60 -7.98 22.82
C LYS A 22 -12.84 -7.37 21.64
N ALA A 23 -11.77 -8.03 21.18
CA ALA A 23 -11.00 -7.59 20.02
C ALA A 23 -11.86 -7.56 18.75
N PHE A 24 -12.63 -8.61 18.47
CA PHE A 24 -13.55 -8.62 17.32
C PHE A 24 -14.69 -7.60 17.46
N GLU A 25 -15.28 -7.47 18.65
CA GLU A 25 -16.35 -6.49 18.90
C GLU A 25 -15.87 -5.05 18.67
N SER A 26 -14.69 -4.71 19.18
CA SER A 26 -14.08 -3.38 18.99
C SER A 26 -13.73 -3.13 17.53
N LEU A 27 -13.14 -4.11 16.85
CA LEU A 27 -12.88 -4.04 15.41
C LEU A 27 -14.16 -3.82 14.59
N HIS A 28 -15.23 -4.57 14.88
CA HIS A 28 -16.51 -4.41 14.18
C HIS A 28 -17.13 -3.03 14.44
N LYS A 29 -16.96 -2.48 15.65
CA LYS A 29 -17.40 -1.14 15.97
C LYS A 29 -16.66 -0.09 15.13
N ILE A 30 -15.32 -0.17 15.04
CA ILE A 30 -14.49 0.71 14.19
C ILE A 30 -14.98 0.66 12.74
N LEU A 31 -15.17 -0.54 12.20
CA LEU A 31 -15.62 -0.73 10.82
C LEU A 31 -17.03 -0.22 10.55
N SER A 32 -17.87 -0.10 11.59
CA SER A 32 -19.24 0.43 11.48
C SER A 32 -19.31 1.97 11.54
N GLU A 33 -18.29 2.62 12.09
CA GLU A 33 -18.26 4.06 12.31
C GLU A 33 -17.54 4.83 11.16
N ASP A 34 -16.56 4.22 10.46
CA ASP A 34 -15.78 4.88 9.39
C ASP A 34 -15.27 3.90 8.29
N SER A 35 -16.17 3.28 7.51
CA SER A 35 -15.77 2.16 6.63
C SER A 35 -14.87 2.54 5.44
N ASP A 36 -15.06 3.70 4.81
CA ASP A 36 -14.55 3.93 3.45
C ASP A 36 -13.11 4.47 3.40
N GLU A 37 -12.65 5.23 4.41
CA GLU A 37 -11.26 5.71 4.50
C GLU A 37 -10.31 4.69 5.15
N LEU A 38 -10.84 3.83 6.03
CA LEU A 38 -10.04 2.92 6.85
C LEU A 38 -9.54 1.70 6.07
N THR A 39 -10.33 1.13 5.15
CA THR A 39 -9.99 -0.12 4.47
C THR A 39 -8.88 0.01 3.42
N GLY A 40 -8.35 1.22 3.20
CA GLY A 40 -7.24 1.44 2.27
C GLY A 40 -7.55 1.01 0.84
N GLY A 41 -8.78 1.27 0.38
CA GLY A 41 -9.21 1.00 -0.99
C GLY A 41 -9.79 -0.40 -1.23
N PHE A 42 -9.70 -1.31 -0.26
CA PHE A 42 -10.36 -2.62 -0.32
C PHE A 42 -11.84 -2.50 0.05
N ALA A 43 -12.71 -3.20 -0.67
CA ALA A 43 -14.09 -3.32 -0.25
C ALA A 43 -14.17 -4.20 1.02
N PRO A 44 -15.07 -3.91 1.98
CA PRO A 44 -15.10 -4.66 3.25
C PRO A 44 -15.26 -6.18 3.11
N HIS A 45 -15.91 -6.64 2.04
CA HIS A 45 -16.12 -8.06 1.75
C HIS A 45 -14.89 -8.76 1.15
N GLU A 46 -13.88 -8.00 0.70
CA GLU A 46 -12.61 -8.52 0.20
C GLU A 46 -11.63 -8.82 1.35
N ILE A 47 -11.88 -8.23 2.53
CA ILE A 47 -11.01 -8.36 3.70
C ILE A 47 -11.48 -9.53 4.57
N THR A 48 -10.60 -10.50 4.75
CA THR A 48 -10.74 -11.59 5.70
C THR A 48 -10.02 -11.24 7.01
N PHE A 49 -10.75 -11.27 8.12
CA PHE A 49 -10.19 -11.02 9.46
C PHE A 49 -9.88 -12.35 10.16
N LEU A 50 -8.62 -12.59 10.51
CA LEU A 50 -8.19 -13.80 11.20
C LEU A 50 -7.56 -13.48 12.54
N PHE A 51 -7.80 -14.34 13.52
CA PHE A 51 -7.18 -14.18 14.84
C PHE A 51 -5.76 -14.76 14.82
N ASP A 52 -4.75 -13.90 14.95
CA ASP A 52 -3.34 -14.27 14.84
C ASP A 52 -2.74 -14.73 16.17
N GLY A 53 -3.43 -14.45 17.27
CA GLY A 53 -3.02 -14.89 18.60
C GLY A 53 -2.90 -13.77 19.62
N TYR A 54 -2.29 -14.13 20.74
CA TYR A 54 -2.01 -13.21 21.84
C TYR A 54 -0.52 -12.97 21.97
N GLN A 55 -0.15 -11.76 22.39
CA GLN A 55 1.23 -11.39 22.66
C GLN A 55 1.32 -10.75 24.04
N TYR A 56 2.32 -11.17 24.82
CA TYR A 56 2.64 -10.53 26.08
C TYR A 56 3.75 -9.50 25.84
N LEU A 57 3.48 -8.24 26.15
CA LEU A 57 4.42 -7.14 25.92
C LEU A 57 5.07 -6.71 27.22
N ILE A 58 6.39 -6.94 27.31
CA ILE A 58 7.23 -6.49 28.42
C ILE A 58 8.03 -5.27 27.95
N LYS A 59 7.47 -4.07 28.12
CA LYS A 59 8.17 -2.82 27.81
C LYS A 59 9.12 -2.47 28.96
N GLN A 60 10.42 -2.35 28.66
CA GLN A 60 11.48 -2.64 29.62
C GLN A 60 11.83 -1.56 30.67
N ARG A 61 11.09 -0.45 30.84
CA ARG A 61 11.49 0.56 31.85
C ARG A 61 10.42 1.24 32.70
N TYR A 62 9.19 1.49 32.24
CA TYR A 62 8.19 2.22 33.06
C TYR A 62 6.72 1.97 32.71
N SER A 63 6.38 0.91 31.97
CA SER A 63 4.99 0.61 31.62
C SER A 63 4.53 -0.70 32.22
N GLU A 64 3.27 -0.73 32.60
CA GLU A 64 2.57 -1.93 33.04
C GLU A 64 2.65 -3.03 31.97
N SER A 65 2.51 -4.28 32.41
CA SER A 65 2.50 -5.42 31.49
C SER A 65 1.20 -5.41 30.69
N ILE A 66 1.32 -5.56 29.38
CA ILE A 66 0.18 -5.49 28.46
C ILE A 66 0.01 -6.83 27.77
N ILE A 67 -1.24 -7.25 27.66
CA ILE A 67 -1.68 -8.36 26.81
C ILE A 67 -2.25 -7.75 25.54
N ARG A 68 -1.71 -8.15 24.40
CA ARG A 68 -2.20 -7.75 23.08
C ARG A 68 -2.95 -8.92 22.44
N ALA A 69 -4.16 -8.68 21.97
CA ALA A 69 -4.86 -9.56 21.04
C ALA A 69 -4.70 -9.02 19.62
N LYS A 70 -4.23 -9.87 18.70
CA LYS A 70 -3.97 -9.50 17.32
C LYS A 70 -4.95 -10.17 16.37
N ILE A 71 -5.55 -9.37 15.51
CA ILE A 71 -6.37 -9.81 14.38
C ILE A 71 -5.65 -9.36 13.10
N GLY A 72 -5.20 -10.30 12.28
CA GLY A 72 -4.65 -10.00 10.97
C GLY A 72 -5.75 -9.70 9.95
N LEU A 73 -5.45 -8.76 9.05
CA LEU A 73 -6.31 -8.42 7.91
C LEU A 73 -5.69 -9.03 6.66
N TYR A 74 -6.48 -9.80 5.91
CA TYR A 74 -6.00 -10.55 4.76
C TYR A 74 -6.88 -10.35 3.54
N VAL A 75 -6.32 -10.49 2.36
CA VAL A 75 -7.06 -10.56 1.09
C VAL A 75 -6.67 -11.81 0.31
N GLU A 76 -7.56 -12.29 -0.54
CA GLU A 76 -7.25 -13.43 -1.41
C GLU A 76 -6.13 -13.07 -2.41
N ASN A 77 -5.10 -13.91 -2.45
CA ASN A 77 -4.00 -13.82 -3.41
C ASN A 77 -3.34 -15.18 -3.62
N GLU A 78 -3.47 -15.74 -4.83
CA GLU A 78 -2.94 -17.05 -5.23
C GLU A 78 -1.41 -17.19 -5.14
N MET A 79 -0.68 -16.09 -4.97
CA MET A 79 0.77 -16.09 -4.83
C MET A 79 1.25 -16.40 -3.40
N TYR A 80 0.35 -16.38 -2.40
CA TYR A 80 0.68 -16.70 -1.01
C TYR A 80 0.42 -18.18 -0.69
N PRO A 81 1.23 -18.82 0.18
CA PRO A 81 1.10 -20.24 0.52
C PRO A 81 -0.31 -20.67 0.97
N ASP A 82 -1.06 -19.76 1.60
CA ASP A 82 -2.41 -20.01 2.12
C ASP A 82 -3.50 -19.27 1.31
N ASN A 83 -3.15 -18.78 0.11
CA ASN A 83 -3.97 -17.88 -0.70
C ASN A 83 -4.41 -16.59 0.03
N LEU A 84 -3.78 -16.25 1.16
CA LEU A 84 -4.11 -15.09 1.97
C LEU A 84 -2.88 -14.19 2.11
N GLU A 85 -3.00 -12.98 1.60
CA GLU A 85 -1.99 -11.94 1.69
C GLU A 85 -2.31 -10.99 2.86
N PRO A 86 -1.39 -10.80 3.83
CA PRO A 86 -1.63 -9.95 5.00
C PRO A 86 -1.54 -8.46 4.66
N ILE A 87 -2.68 -7.77 4.58
CA ILE A 87 -2.79 -6.36 4.20
C ILE A 87 -2.68 -5.37 5.38
N GLY A 88 -2.75 -5.88 6.60
CA GLY A 88 -2.80 -5.06 7.80
C GLY A 88 -3.08 -5.88 9.05
N TYR A 89 -3.36 -5.17 10.14
CA TYR A 89 -3.74 -5.80 11.40
C TYR A 89 -4.55 -4.85 12.27
N TYR A 90 -5.27 -5.44 13.21
CA TYR A 90 -5.87 -4.78 14.34
C TYR A 90 -5.28 -5.35 15.63
N ASP A 91 -4.74 -4.49 16.48
CA ASP A 91 -4.23 -4.85 17.80
C ASP A 91 -5.12 -4.21 18.86
N LEU A 92 -5.62 -5.02 19.80
CA LEU A 92 -6.26 -4.54 21.03
C LEU A 92 -5.33 -4.80 22.22
N GLU A 93 -4.93 -3.74 22.91
CA GLU A 93 -4.07 -3.79 24.09
C GLU A 93 -4.90 -3.67 25.37
N MET A 94 -4.64 -4.58 26.31
CA MET A 94 -5.30 -4.64 27.61
C MET A 94 -4.26 -4.83 28.70
N ASP A 95 -4.47 -4.20 29.85
CA ASP A 95 -3.62 -4.43 31.02
C ASP A 95 -3.96 -5.77 31.71
N LEU A 96 -3.27 -6.06 32.82
CA LEU A 96 -3.51 -7.29 33.59
C LEU A 96 -4.81 -7.27 34.41
N ASP A 97 -5.40 -6.09 34.63
CA ASP A 97 -6.63 -5.90 35.39
C ASP A 97 -7.88 -5.97 34.52
N GLY A 98 -7.70 -6.00 33.19
CA GLY A 98 -8.75 -6.21 32.22
C GLY A 98 -9.23 -4.94 31.53
N GLU A 99 -8.57 -3.81 31.78
CA GLU A 99 -8.89 -2.52 31.18
C GLU A 99 -8.20 -2.39 29.83
N ILE A 100 -8.95 -1.85 28.85
CA ILE A 100 -8.42 -1.57 27.51
C ILE A 100 -7.51 -0.35 27.61
N VAL A 101 -6.26 -0.54 27.22
CA VAL A 101 -5.23 0.50 27.28
C VAL A 101 -5.15 1.27 25.97
N ASP A 102 -5.22 0.55 24.85
CA ASP A 102 -5.09 1.11 23.51
C ASP A 102 -5.69 0.15 22.47
N ASP A 103 -6.05 0.69 21.32
CA ASP A 103 -6.39 -0.08 20.13
C ASP A 103 -5.81 0.57 18.88
N SER A 104 -5.40 -0.27 17.93
CA SER A 104 -4.81 0.22 16.69
C SER A 104 -5.30 -0.58 15.50
N PHE A 105 -5.87 0.12 14.54
CA PHE A 105 -6.26 -0.41 13.24
C PHE A 105 -5.27 0.10 12.19
N VAL A 106 -4.54 -0.81 11.55
CA VAL A 106 -3.46 -0.47 10.61
C VAL A 106 -3.66 -1.23 9.31
N ILE A 107 -3.75 -0.48 8.21
CA ILE A 107 -3.58 -1.00 6.84
C ILE A 107 -2.18 -0.60 6.36
N GLU A 108 -1.41 -1.58 5.91
CA GLU A 108 -0.05 -1.37 5.41
C GLU A 108 -0.07 -0.89 3.95
N LYS A 109 -0.67 0.29 3.70
CA LYS A 109 -0.87 0.87 2.35
C LYS A 109 0.41 0.89 1.50
N GLU A 110 1.57 1.08 2.12
CA GLU A 110 2.87 1.11 1.44
C GLU A 110 3.35 -0.25 0.88
N LYS A 111 2.78 -1.38 1.34
CA LYS A 111 3.02 -2.70 0.74
C LYS A 111 2.18 -2.95 -0.50
N TYR A 112 1.06 -2.24 -0.65
CA TYR A 112 0.08 -2.45 -1.70
C TYR A 112 0.13 -1.31 -2.71
N LEU A 113 1.00 -1.46 -3.71
CA LEU A 113 1.01 -0.66 -4.95
C LEU A 113 -0.32 -0.72 -5.74
N LYS A 114 -1.37 -1.38 -5.22
CA LYS A 114 -2.73 -1.44 -5.81
C LYS A 114 -3.38 -0.07 -5.92
N ASP A 115 -2.99 0.92 -5.11
CA ASP A 115 -3.55 2.29 -5.19
C ASP A 115 -3.32 2.99 -6.55
N ILE A 116 -2.38 2.51 -7.36
CA ILE A 116 -2.04 3.13 -8.65
C ILE A 116 -2.28 2.17 -9.81
N GLU A 117 -2.56 0.89 -9.54
CA GLU A 117 -2.76 -0.10 -10.60
C GLU A 117 -1.59 -0.11 -11.60
N ILE A 118 -0.36 0.18 -11.15
CA ILE A 118 0.80 0.37 -12.06
C ILE A 118 1.03 -0.87 -12.91
N ILE A 119 0.88 -2.05 -12.32
CA ILE A 119 1.03 -3.32 -13.04
C ILE A 119 -0.02 -3.45 -14.15
N SER A 120 -1.29 -3.10 -13.90
CA SER A 120 -2.33 -3.15 -14.93
C SER A 120 -2.06 -2.09 -16.01
N CYS A 121 -1.62 -0.88 -15.64
CA CYS A 121 -1.21 0.15 -16.58
C CYS A 121 -0.07 -0.32 -17.51
N PHE A 122 0.95 -0.98 -16.96
CA PHE A 122 2.04 -1.55 -17.76
C PHE A 122 1.56 -2.67 -18.68
N GLN A 123 0.68 -3.54 -18.20
CA GLN A 123 0.11 -4.61 -19.00
C GLN A 123 -0.70 -4.05 -20.18
N GLU A 124 -1.55 -3.05 -19.95
CA GLU A 124 -2.36 -2.42 -21.02
C GLU A 124 -1.49 -1.63 -22.00
N MET A 125 -0.51 -0.87 -21.53
CA MET A 125 0.46 -0.19 -22.41
C MET A 125 1.22 -1.21 -23.27
N ASN A 126 1.75 -2.28 -22.68
CA ASN A 126 2.54 -3.27 -23.40
C ASN A 126 1.71 -4.08 -24.41
N LYS A 127 0.42 -4.34 -24.14
CA LYS A 127 -0.48 -4.98 -25.12
C LYS A 127 -0.68 -4.13 -26.38
N LYS A 128 -0.67 -2.81 -26.25
CA LYS A 128 -0.90 -1.86 -27.35
C LYS A 128 0.37 -1.32 -27.97
N MET A 129 1.52 -1.58 -27.37
CA MET A 129 2.81 -1.07 -27.83
C MET A 129 3.24 -1.78 -29.14
N PRO A 130 3.51 -1.01 -30.21
CA PRO A 130 4.11 -1.56 -31.42
C PRO A 130 5.47 -2.21 -31.11
N SER A 131 5.65 -3.44 -31.59
CA SER A 131 6.89 -4.20 -31.33
C SER A 131 8.15 -3.52 -31.87
N GLU A 132 8.02 -2.68 -32.91
CA GLU A 132 9.14 -1.92 -33.46
C GLU A 132 9.71 -0.91 -32.47
N TYR A 133 8.92 -0.41 -31.52
CA TYR A 133 9.39 0.57 -30.53
C TYR A 133 10.41 -0.01 -29.56
N LEU A 134 10.50 -1.34 -29.46
CA LEU A 134 11.52 -2.03 -28.66
C LEU A 134 12.87 -2.13 -29.38
N LYS A 135 12.94 -1.78 -30.67
CA LYS A 135 14.19 -1.80 -31.43
C LYS A 135 14.99 -0.55 -31.10
N GLY A 136 16.23 -0.72 -30.64
CA GLY A 136 17.09 0.39 -30.19
C GLY A 136 17.41 1.46 -31.24
N ASN A 137 17.13 1.21 -32.52
CA ASN A 137 17.28 2.17 -33.61
C ASN A 137 15.97 2.85 -34.03
N HIS A 138 14.87 2.57 -33.33
CA HIS A 138 13.57 3.22 -33.55
C HIS A 138 13.48 4.49 -32.70
N ASN A 139 12.92 5.57 -33.26
CA ASN A 139 12.92 6.88 -32.62
C ASN A 139 12.18 6.89 -31.26
N GLU A 140 11.15 6.06 -31.14
CA GLU A 140 10.27 5.91 -29.99
C GLU A 140 10.86 5.02 -28.88
N CYS A 141 11.98 4.32 -29.14
CA CYS A 141 12.62 3.46 -28.14
C CYS A 141 13.07 4.25 -26.90
N GLU A 142 13.47 5.51 -27.09
CA GLU A 142 13.81 6.42 -25.98
C GLU A 142 12.60 6.67 -25.07
N PHE A 143 11.44 6.96 -25.67
CA PHE A 143 10.21 7.18 -24.92
C PHE A 143 9.76 5.92 -24.17
N VAL A 144 9.79 4.75 -24.82
CA VAL A 144 9.48 3.47 -24.16
C VAL A 144 10.42 3.21 -22.97
N SER A 145 11.69 3.60 -23.10
CA SER A 145 12.68 3.49 -22.01
C SER A 145 12.31 4.40 -20.84
N TYR A 146 11.84 5.62 -21.11
CA TYR A 146 11.32 6.50 -20.06
C TYR A 146 10.12 5.90 -19.33
N ILE A 147 9.13 5.39 -20.06
CA ILE A 147 7.95 4.74 -19.45
C ILE A 147 8.37 3.57 -18.55
N SER A 148 9.27 2.72 -19.04
CA SER A 148 9.79 1.58 -18.28
C SER A 148 10.52 2.02 -17.01
N LEU A 149 11.39 3.04 -17.11
CA LEU A 149 12.15 3.55 -15.97
C LEU A 149 11.28 4.19 -14.90
N ILE A 150 10.18 4.85 -15.26
CA ILE A 150 9.21 5.38 -14.28
C ILE A 150 8.71 4.24 -13.39
N GLY A 151 8.27 3.13 -13.98
CA GLY A 151 7.78 1.97 -13.25
C GLY A 151 8.84 1.33 -12.36
N THR A 152 10.02 1.08 -12.93
CA THR A 152 11.13 0.48 -12.19
C THR A 152 11.55 1.31 -10.98
N LEU A 153 11.73 2.62 -11.16
CA LEU A 153 12.14 3.53 -10.09
C LEU A 153 11.03 3.65 -9.04
N PHE A 154 9.78 3.73 -9.47
CA PHE A 154 8.65 3.81 -8.55
C PHE A 154 8.52 2.58 -7.65
N ILE A 155 8.60 1.37 -8.22
CA ILE A 155 8.57 0.11 -7.46
C ILE A 155 9.77 0.03 -6.50
N SER A 156 10.91 0.59 -6.90
CA SER A 156 12.12 0.66 -6.07
C SER A 156 12.09 1.77 -5.02
N LYS A 157 10.98 2.52 -4.89
CA LYS A 157 10.81 3.69 -4.01
C LYS A 157 11.77 4.86 -4.30
N GLU A 158 12.36 4.90 -5.49
CA GLU A 158 13.19 6.00 -6.00
C GLU A 158 12.30 7.10 -6.62
N PHE A 159 11.46 7.72 -5.79
CA PHE A 159 10.36 8.58 -6.24
C PHE A 159 10.80 9.85 -6.98
N GLU A 160 11.87 10.51 -6.52
CA GLU A 160 12.43 11.68 -7.20
C GLU A 160 12.90 11.30 -8.62
N GLY A 161 13.56 10.14 -8.74
CA GLY A 161 13.97 9.58 -10.03
C GLY A 161 12.78 9.30 -10.93
N ALA A 162 11.74 8.65 -10.40
CA ALA A 162 10.50 8.40 -11.14
C ALA A 162 9.88 9.71 -11.64
N GLY A 163 9.81 10.74 -10.80
CA GLY A 163 9.31 12.07 -11.17
C GLY A 163 10.12 12.75 -12.27
N ILE A 164 11.45 12.62 -12.26
CA ILE A 164 12.31 13.13 -13.35
C ILE A 164 11.96 12.46 -14.68
N PHE A 165 11.73 11.14 -14.69
CA PHE A 165 11.38 10.44 -15.91
C PHE A 165 9.94 10.72 -16.38
N VAL A 166 9.01 10.97 -15.47
CA VAL A 166 7.68 11.50 -15.82
C VAL A 166 7.80 12.86 -16.53
N ASP A 167 8.62 13.77 -16.00
CA ASP A 167 8.88 15.08 -16.59
C ASP A 167 9.50 14.98 -18.00
N ARG A 168 10.48 14.07 -18.16
CA ARG A 168 11.12 13.77 -19.45
C ARG A 168 10.16 13.18 -20.46
N ALA A 169 9.35 12.19 -20.08
CA ALA A 169 8.35 11.58 -20.95
C ALA A 169 7.31 12.61 -21.42
N ASN A 170 6.81 13.46 -20.50
CA ASN A 170 5.89 14.55 -20.86
C ASN A 170 6.53 15.58 -21.80
N THR A 171 7.84 15.84 -21.65
CA THR A 171 8.57 16.76 -22.55
C THR A 171 8.76 16.13 -23.92
N TYR A 172 9.18 14.86 -23.97
CA TYR A 172 9.35 14.11 -25.22
C TYR A 172 8.09 14.15 -26.08
N LEU A 173 6.90 13.95 -25.48
CA LEU A 173 5.62 13.96 -26.21
C LEU A 173 5.22 15.33 -26.77
N LYS A 174 5.79 16.43 -26.30
CA LYS A 174 5.55 17.77 -26.86
C LYS A 174 6.28 17.95 -28.18
N ASP A 175 7.51 17.43 -28.23
CA ASP A 175 8.40 17.59 -29.39
C ASP A 175 8.23 16.44 -30.40
N ASN A 176 7.76 15.28 -29.94
CA ASN A 176 7.65 14.05 -30.71
C ASN A 176 6.26 13.41 -30.51
N PRO A 177 5.25 13.79 -31.30
CA PRO A 177 3.94 13.17 -31.21
C PRO A 177 4.03 11.70 -31.66
N LEU A 178 3.68 10.77 -30.75
CA LEU A 178 3.65 9.35 -31.07
C LEU A 178 2.59 9.07 -32.16
N PRO A 179 2.96 8.32 -33.22
CA PRO A 179 2.02 8.01 -34.29
C PRO A 179 0.94 7.01 -33.87
N ASP A 180 1.25 6.09 -32.96
CA ASP A 180 0.27 5.15 -32.42
C ASP A 180 -0.60 5.81 -31.34
N LYS A 181 -1.85 6.08 -31.69
CA LYS A 181 -2.80 6.79 -30.82
C LYS A 181 -3.30 5.95 -29.65
N ASP A 182 -3.37 4.64 -29.82
CA ASP A 182 -3.88 3.74 -28.79
C ASP A 182 -2.84 3.55 -27.69
N TYR A 183 -1.57 3.34 -28.08
CA TYR A 183 -0.45 3.33 -27.15
C TYR A 183 -0.26 4.69 -26.47
N LEU A 184 -0.29 5.80 -27.24
CA LEU A 184 -0.18 7.15 -26.70
C LEU A 184 -1.24 7.47 -25.63
N LYS A 185 -2.48 7.00 -25.84
CA LYS A 185 -3.56 7.20 -24.88
C LYS A 185 -3.24 6.54 -23.54
N GLU A 186 -2.79 5.30 -23.54
CA GLU A 186 -2.42 4.59 -22.32
C GLU A 186 -1.20 5.22 -21.65
N CYS A 187 -0.18 5.62 -22.41
CA CYS A 187 0.98 6.31 -21.84
C CYS A 187 0.60 7.64 -21.19
N ARG A 188 -0.28 8.43 -21.79
CA ARG A 188 -0.75 9.69 -21.19
C ARG A 188 -1.53 9.45 -19.91
N TYR A 189 -2.36 8.41 -19.89
CA TYR A 189 -3.10 8.01 -18.69
C TYR A 189 -2.14 7.64 -17.55
N PHE A 190 -1.17 6.77 -17.83
CA PHE A 190 -0.12 6.39 -16.90
C PHE A 190 0.66 7.60 -16.37
N LEU A 191 1.17 8.47 -17.25
CA LEU A 191 1.93 9.66 -16.84
C LEU A 191 1.11 10.60 -15.95
N LYS A 192 -0.19 10.75 -16.21
CA LYS A 192 -1.09 11.57 -15.38
C LYS A 192 -1.25 10.98 -13.99
N ILE A 193 -1.51 9.67 -13.89
CA ILE A 193 -1.64 8.98 -12.61
C ILE A 193 -0.35 9.12 -11.80
N MET A 194 0.81 8.86 -12.43
CA MET A 194 2.10 8.95 -11.75
C MET A 194 2.39 10.36 -11.27
N SER A 195 2.16 11.38 -12.10
CA SER A 195 2.31 12.78 -11.72
C SER A 195 1.43 13.12 -10.51
N HIS A 196 0.15 12.72 -10.55
CA HIS A 196 -0.80 12.98 -9.47
C HIS A 196 -0.36 12.33 -8.16
N TYR A 197 0.01 11.06 -8.21
CA TYR A 197 0.41 10.32 -7.01
C TYR A 197 1.66 10.92 -6.37
N LEU A 198 2.70 11.17 -7.17
CA LEU A 198 3.97 11.70 -6.67
C LEU A 198 3.82 13.10 -6.06
N THR A 199 3.00 13.96 -6.67
CA THR A 199 2.76 15.32 -6.21
C THR A 199 1.86 15.38 -4.96
N LYS A 200 0.76 14.62 -4.93
CA LYS A 200 -0.18 14.61 -3.80
C LYS A 200 0.41 14.02 -2.52
N ASN A 201 1.28 13.04 -2.64
CA ASN A 201 1.94 12.41 -1.49
C ASN A 201 3.24 13.13 -1.08
N ASN A 202 3.53 14.31 -1.65
CA ASN A 202 4.74 15.09 -1.36
C ASN A 202 6.04 14.28 -1.47
N LEU A 203 6.12 13.41 -2.50
CA LEU A 203 7.25 12.50 -2.71
C LEU A 203 8.39 13.12 -3.55
N LEU A 204 8.26 14.39 -3.93
CA LEU A 204 9.14 15.09 -4.85
C LEU A 204 9.68 16.38 -4.23
N SER A 205 10.84 16.82 -4.73
CA SER A 205 11.32 18.18 -4.47
C SER A 205 10.36 19.24 -5.02
N GLU A 206 10.28 20.39 -4.35
CA GLU A 206 9.38 21.50 -4.74
C GLU A 206 9.59 21.96 -6.19
N SER A 207 10.85 22.00 -6.65
CA SER A 207 11.18 22.40 -8.02
C SER A 207 10.71 21.39 -9.07
N LEU A 208 10.69 20.10 -8.75
CA LEU A 208 10.16 19.07 -9.64
C LEU A 208 8.63 19.03 -9.60
N LYS A 209 8.04 19.22 -8.41
CA LYS A 209 6.58 19.32 -8.23
C LYS A 209 5.97 20.42 -9.09
N GLN A 210 6.54 21.63 -9.06
CA GLN A 210 6.10 22.76 -9.89
C GLN A 210 6.15 22.43 -11.39
N ARG A 211 7.24 21.82 -11.87
CA ARG A 211 7.39 21.43 -13.29
C ARG A 211 6.33 20.42 -13.75
N LEU A 212 5.87 19.55 -12.87
CA LEU A 212 4.82 18.57 -13.17
C LEU A 212 3.42 19.19 -13.11
N GLU A 213 3.17 20.11 -12.18
CA GLU A 213 1.88 20.80 -12.02
C GLU A 213 1.60 21.79 -13.17
N GLU A 214 2.59 22.58 -13.59
CA GLU A 214 2.49 23.52 -14.72
C GLU A 214 2.10 22.85 -16.05
N LYS A 215 2.31 21.54 -16.17
CA LYS A 215 2.04 20.76 -17.39
C LYS A 215 0.61 20.22 -17.47
N HIS A 216 -0.22 20.38 -16.44
CA HIS A 216 -1.61 19.92 -16.42
C HIS A 216 -2.67 20.98 -16.80
N GLU A 217 -2.28 22.25 -17.00
CA GLU A 217 -3.19 23.38 -17.28
C GLU A 217 -3.37 23.74 -18.78
N LYS A 218 -2.96 22.88 -19.72
CA LYS A 218 -3.20 23.07 -21.17
C LYS A 218 -3.63 21.79 -21.86
#